data_AF-A0A0C7QZH4-F1
#
_entry.id   AF-A0A0C7QZH4-F1
#
_cell.length_a   1.000
_cell.length_b   1.000
_cell.length_c   1.000
_cell.angle_alpha   90.00
_cell.angle_beta   90.00
_cell.angle_gamma   90.00
#
_symmetry.space_group_name_H-M   'P 1'
#
loop_
_entity.id
_entity.type
_entity.pdbx_description
1 polymer ?
#
loop_
_entity_poly.entity_id
_entity_poly.type
_entity_poly.pdbx_seq_one_letter_code
_entity_poly.pdbx_strand_id
1 'polypeptide(L)'
;MIKNNPISKFTKEETDKFENLYGAIPVKNSKDVKAHSEAIIKEWKKRNISFIDNPNVSMINIFLHIPEDSNVFVGHVGLLVKDKDEFLFIEKYGASLPYQVSKFKNKDEVKTYLMDRLDVNTSDNGASKPIIMENDKLM
;
A
#
# COMPACT_ATOMS: atom_id res chain seq x y z
N MET A 1 -2.12 17.73 11.65
CA MET A 1 -1.73 18.11 10.28
C MET A 1 -2.93 18.37 9.36
N ILE A 2 -3.98 17.53 9.35
CA ILE A 2 -5.17 17.75 8.49
C ILE A 2 -6.04 18.93 8.95
N LYS A 3 -6.33 19.02 10.26
CA LYS A 3 -7.24 20.02 10.85
C LYS A 3 -6.84 21.50 10.68
N ASN A 4 -5.60 21.78 10.29
CA ASN A 4 -5.04 23.13 10.22
C ASN A 4 -4.83 23.62 8.77
N ASN A 5 -5.23 22.84 7.75
CA ASN A 5 -5.09 23.25 6.35
C ASN A 5 -6.42 23.85 5.85
N PRO A 6 -6.47 25.16 5.53
CA PRO A 6 -7.72 25.86 5.16
C PRO A 6 -8.34 25.37 3.84
N ILE A 7 -7.59 24.65 3.01
CA ILE A 7 -8.06 24.05 1.74
C ILE A 7 -8.58 22.63 1.98
N SER A 8 -8.19 21.99 3.09
CA SER A 8 -8.52 20.61 3.44
C SER A 8 -9.78 20.57 4.31
N LYS A 9 -10.94 20.57 3.66
CA LYS A 9 -12.25 20.46 4.34
C LYS A 9 -12.67 19.01 4.56
N PHE A 10 -11.81 18.19 5.16
CA PHE A 10 -12.21 16.83 5.51
C PHE A 10 -13.14 16.85 6.72
N THR A 11 -14.24 16.12 6.61
CA THR A 11 -15.10 15.79 7.74
C THR A 11 -14.35 14.88 8.72
N LYS A 12 -14.88 14.77 9.96
CA LYS A 12 -14.37 13.80 10.92
C LYS A 12 -14.44 12.38 10.36
N GLU A 13 -15.52 12.02 9.69
CA GLU A 13 -15.71 10.70 9.10
C GLU A 13 -14.66 10.38 8.02
N GLU A 14 -14.37 11.32 7.12
CA GLU A 14 -13.32 11.14 6.10
C GLU A 14 -11.94 11.00 6.74
N THR A 15 -11.67 11.77 7.79
CA THR A 15 -10.42 11.68 8.55
C THR A 15 -10.30 10.30 9.23
N ASP A 16 -11.36 9.85 9.91
CA ASP A 16 -11.39 8.54 10.57
C ASP A 16 -11.19 7.40 9.55
N LYS A 17 -11.82 7.48 8.37
CA LYS A 17 -11.63 6.50 7.28
C LYS A 17 -10.18 6.47 6.79
N PHE A 18 -9.58 7.63 6.58
CA PHE A 18 -8.19 7.75 6.16
C PHE A 18 -7.24 7.15 7.21
N GLU A 19 -7.41 7.54 8.48
CA GLU A 19 -6.58 7.06 9.59
C GLU A 19 -6.75 5.55 9.81
N ASN A 20 -7.96 5.01 9.66
CA ASN A 20 -8.20 3.56 9.79
C ASN A 20 -7.48 2.77 8.67
N LEU A 21 -7.54 3.24 7.43
CA LEU A 21 -6.94 2.53 6.30
C LEU A 21 -5.41 2.65 6.29
N TYR A 22 -4.86 3.85 6.51
CA TYR A 22 -3.44 4.17 6.33
C TYR A 22 -2.63 4.24 7.63
N GLY A 23 -3.28 4.13 8.79
CA GLY A 23 -2.59 4.08 10.07
C GLY A 23 -1.63 2.89 10.14
N ALA A 24 -0.44 3.11 10.71
CA ALA A 24 0.58 2.08 10.86
C ALA A 24 0.03 0.84 11.58
N ILE A 25 0.62 -0.32 11.26
CA ILE A 25 0.20 -1.63 11.74
C ILE A 25 1.35 -2.26 12.53
N PRO A 26 1.14 -2.59 13.81
CA PRO A 26 2.13 -3.33 14.60
C PRO A 26 2.40 -4.71 14.04
N VAL A 27 3.69 -5.04 13.91
CA VAL A 27 4.19 -6.32 13.44
C VAL A 27 5.33 -6.82 14.33
N LYS A 28 5.64 -8.12 14.26
CA LYS A 28 6.84 -8.64 14.91
C LYS A 28 8.06 -8.25 14.09
N ASN A 29 9.13 -7.77 14.73
CA ASN A 29 10.39 -7.50 14.05
C ASN A 29 10.94 -8.76 13.38
N SER A 30 10.80 -8.80 12.06
CA SER A 30 11.28 -9.86 11.20
C SER A 30 11.42 -9.34 9.77
N LYS A 31 12.17 -10.07 8.94
CA LYS A 31 12.25 -9.82 7.50
C LYS A 31 11.20 -10.64 6.71
N ASP A 32 10.30 -11.34 7.40
CA ASP A 32 9.30 -12.23 6.78
C ASP A 32 8.09 -11.43 6.27
N VAL A 33 8.10 -11.17 4.95
CA VAL A 33 7.03 -10.46 4.24
C VAL A 33 5.68 -11.18 4.39
N LYS A 34 5.66 -12.51 4.45
CA LYS A 34 4.42 -13.27 4.61
C LYS A 34 3.83 -13.06 6.00
N ALA A 35 4.65 -13.17 7.04
CA ALA A 35 4.21 -12.90 8.41
C ALA A 35 3.66 -11.47 8.57
N HIS A 36 4.29 -10.48 7.93
CA HIS A 36 3.80 -9.11 7.89
C HIS A 36 2.46 -8.99 7.16
N SER A 37 2.30 -9.65 6.00
CA SER A 37 1.05 -9.64 5.25
C SER A 37 -0.13 -10.22 6.06
N GLU A 38 0.11 -11.29 6.82
CA GLU A 38 -0.90 -11.90 7.68
C GLU A 38 -1.31 -10.95 8.82
N ALA A 39 -0.35 -10.22 9.38
CA ALA A 39 -0.61 -9.18 10.39
C ALA A 39 -1.44 -8.02 9.80
N ILE A 40 -1.11 -7.55 8.60
CA ILE A 40 -1.87 -6.52 7.86
C ILE A 40 -3.31 -6.96 7.66
N ILE A 41 -3.53 -8.17 7.11
CA ILE A 41 -4.88 -8.72 6.86
C ILE A 41 -5.67 -8.82 8.17
N LYS A 42 -5.05 -9.32 9.25
CA LYS A 42 -5.69 -9.42 10.56
C LYS A 42 -6.08 -8.06 11.10
N GLU A 43 -5.23 -7.06 10.95
CA GLU A 43 -5.48 -5.72 11.46
C GLU A 43 -6.58 -5.00 10.65
N TRP A 44 -6.57 -5.09 9.32
CA TRP A 44 -7.64 -4.58 8.48
C TRP A 44 -9.01 -5.19 8.80
N LYS A 45 -9.07 -6.50 9.10
CA LYS A 45 -10.31 -7.14 9.59
C LYS A 45 -10.81 -6.51 10.90
N LYS A 46 -9.92 -6.23 11.87
CA LYS A 46 -10.32 -5.56 13.13
C LYS A 46 -10.80 -4.12 12.90
N ARG A 47 -10.21 -3.43 11.93
CA ARG A 47 -10.58 -2.06 11.53
C ARG A 47 -11.81 -2.01 10.63
N ASN A 48 -12.46 -3.15 10.38
CA ASN A 48 -13.62 -3.29 9.48
C ASN A 48 -13.35 -2.77 8.07
N ILE A 49 -12.11 -2.94 7.57
CA ILE A 49 -11.76 -2.65 6.19
C ILE A 49 -12.21 -3.83 5.32
N SER A 50 -12.91 -3.52 4.24
CA SER A 50 -13.30 -4.47 3.21
C SER A 50 -13.05 -3.89 1.83
N PHE A 51 -12.85 -4.79 0.86
CA PHE A 51 -12.62 -4.44 -0.53
C PHE A 51 -13.79 -4.92 -1.36
N ILE A 52 -14.18 -4.13 -2.35
CA ILE A 52 -15.19 -4.55 -3.32
C ILE A 52 -14.59 -5.71 -4.13
N ASP A 53 -15.32 -6.82 -4.19
CA ASP A 53 -14.96 -7.93 -5.08
C ASP A 53 -15.24 -7.51 -6.52
N ASN A 54 -14.19 -7.02 -7.18
CA ASN A 54 -14.24 -6.57 -8.56
C ASN A 54 -13.12 -7.27 -9.35
N PRO A 55 -13.45 -8.04 -10.40
CA PRO A 55 -12.46 -8.78 -11.17
C PRO A 55 -11.54 -7.90 -12.02
N ASN A 56 -11.92 -6.62 -12.22
CA ASN A 56 -11.22 -5.70 -13.12
C ASN A 56 -10.51 -4.56 -12.39
N VAL A 57 -10.77 -4.33 -11.10
CA VAL A 57 -10.17 -3.21 -10.36
C VAL A 57 -9.77 -3.66 -8.96
N SER A 58 -8.52 -3.42 -8.60
CA SER A 58 -7.99 -3.70 -7.26
C SER A 58 -7.10 -2.56 -6.77
N MET A 59 -7.03 -2.39 -5.45
CA MET A 59 -6.13 -1.43 -4.81
C MET A 59 -4.80 -2.12 -4.50
N ILE A 60 -3.69 -1.54 -4.96
CA ILE A 60 -2.35 -2.03 -4.64
C ILE A 60 -1.77 -1.15 -3.53
N ASN A 61 -1.56 -1.72 -2.35
CA ASN A 61 -0.88 -1.05 -1.25
C ASN A 61 0.53 -1.62 -1.11
N ILE A 62 1.50 -0.73 -0.96
CA ILE A 62 2.88 -1.10 -0.70
C ILE A 62 3.22 -0.65 0.71
N PHE A 63 3.36 -1.64 1.60
CA PHE A 63 3.76 -1.39 2.97
C PHE A 63 5.29 -1.44 3.09
N LEU A 64 5.83 -0.52 3.88
CA LEU A 64 7.24 -0.45 4.24
C LEU A 64 7.40 -0.77 5.73
N HIS A 65 8.43 -1.54 6.07
CA HIS A 65 8.73 -1.98 7.43
C HIS A 65 9.67 -0.99 8.12
N ILE A 66 9.31 -0.55 9.32
CA ILE A 66 10.14 0.23 10.25
C ILE A 66 10.44 -0.68 11.46
N PRO A 67 11.58 -1.40 11.45
CA PRO A 67 11.96 -2.29 12.55
C PRO A 67 12.09 -1.58 13.89
N GLU A 68 12.55 -0.33 13.88
CA GLU A 68 12.78 0.47 15.08
C GLU A 68 11.48 0.68 15.87
N ASP A 69 10.35 0.79 15.17
CA ASP A 69 9.02 0.99 15.74
C ASP A 69 8.18 -0.31 15.77
N SER A 70 8.72 -1.43 15.28
CA SER A 70 7.97 -2.69 15.12
C SER A 70 6.65 -2.52 14.36
N ASN A 71 6.66 -1.71 13.29
CA ASN A 71 5.47 -1.35 12.53
C ASN A 71 5.70 -1.46 11.02
N VAL A 72 4.63 -1.70 10.28
CA VAL A 72 4.55 -1.43 8.83
C VAL A 72 3.59 -0.27 8.56
N PHE A 73 3.86 0.52 7.54
CA PHE A 73 2.99 1.61 7.11
C PHE A 73 2.87 1.64 5.59
N VAL A 74 1.78 2.20 5.06
CA VAL A 74 1.60 2.32 3.60
C VAL A 74 2.55 3.41 3.08
N GLY A 75 3.59 3.00 2.37
CA GLY A 75 4.55 3.90 1.73
C GLY A 75 4.09 4.39 0.36
N HIS A 76 3.27 3.59 -0.34
CA HIS A 76 2.71 3.94 -1.64
C HIS A 76 1.40 3.19 -1.91
N VAL A 77 0.53 3.78 -2.73
CA VAL A 77 -0.76 3.19 -3.11
C VAL A 77 -1.11 3.56 -4.55
N GLY A 78 -1.77 2.64 -5.26
CA GLY A 78 -2.35 2.88 -6.58
C GLY A 78 -3.51 1.95 -6.89
N LEU A 79 -4.14 2.15 -8.04
CA LEU A 79 -5.20 1.28 -8.56
C LEU A 79 -4.65 0.45 -9.71
N LEU A 80 -4.90 -0.86 -9.67
CA LEU A 80 -4.63 -1.76 -10.77
C LEU A 80 -5.95 -2.06 -11.49
N VAL A 81 -5.98 -1.78 -12.79
CA VAL A 81 -7.14 -2.00 -13.65
C VAL A 81 -6.79 -3.04 -14.70
N LYS A 82 -7.59 -4.10 -14.80
CA LYS A 82 -7.48 -5.07 -15.89
C LYS A 82 -8.02 -4.46 -17.17
N ASP A 83 -7.18 -4.39 -18.21
CA ASP A 83 -7.54 -3.95 -19.56
C ASP A 83 -7.32 -5.10 -20.53
N LYS A 84 -8.38 -5.87 -20.79
CA LYS A 84 -8.34 -7.12 -21.57
C LYS A 84 -7.34 -8.12 -20.96
N ASP A 85 -6.23 -8.38 -21.65
CA ASP A 85 -5.16 -9.30 -21.24
C ASP A 85 -3.98 -8.56 -20.58
N GLU A 86 -4.08 -7.24 -20.41
CA GLU A 86 -3.07 -6.37 -19.81
C GLU A 86 -3.57 -5.73 -18.52
N PHE A 87 -2.69 -4.98 -17.86
CA PHE A 87 -2.98 -4.25 -16.64
C PHE A 87 -2.50 -2.79 -16.74
N LEU A 88 -3.36 -1.87 -16.30
CA LEU A 88 -3.05 -0.46 -16.15
C LEU A 88 -2.89 -0.14 -14.66
N PHE A 89 -1.72 0.34 -14.27
CA PHE A 89 -1.47 0.82 -12.91
C PHE A 89 -1.55 2.35 -12.86
N ILE A 90 -2.51 2.86 -12.10
CA ILE A 90 -2.79 4.28 -11.94
C ILE A 90 -2.27 4.72 -10.58
N GLU A 91 -1.36 5.69 -10.55
CA GLU A 91 -0.71 6.12 -9.31
C GLU A 91 -0.39 7.61 -9.30
N LYS A 92 -0.29 8.19 -8.11
CA LYS A 92 0.41 9.47 -7.89
C LYS A 92 1.90 9.15 -7.70
N TYR A 93 2.72 9.37 -8.72
CA TYR A 93 4.11 8.89 -8.69
C TYR A 93 4.98 9.52 -7.58
N GLY A 94 4.58 10.67 -7.05
CA GLY A 94 5.22 11.25 -5.86
C GLY A 94 4.51 12.53 -5.47
N ALA A 95 4.83 13.11 -4.30
CA ALA A 95 4.17 14.32 -3.81
C ALA A 95 4.22 15.47 -4.84
N SER A 96 5.37 15.68 -5.48
CA SER A 96 5.61 16.72 -6.49
C SER A 96 5.41 16.27 -7.95
N LEU A 97 5.21 14.98 -8.21
CA LEU A 97 5.16 14.41 -9.56
C LEU A 97 3.72 14.14 -10.00
N PRO A 98 3.36 14.19 -11.30
CA PRO A 98 1.98 14.03 -11.73
C PRO A 98 1.41 12.64 -11.41
N TYR A 99 0.10 12.50 -11.58
CA TYR A 99 -0.49 11.17 -11.74
C TYR A 99 0.00 10.55 -13.05
N GLN A 100 0.21 9.24 -13.05
CA GLN A 100 0.60 8.51 -14.24
C GLN A 100 -0.18 7.21 -14.38
N VAL A 101 -0.18 6.67 -15.60
CA VAL A 101 -0.70 5.34 -15.91
C VAL A 101 0.40 4.57 -16.61
N SER A 102 0.79 3.43 -16.02
CA SER A 102 1.75 2.50 -16.60
C SER A 102 1.03 1.24 -17.05
N LYS A 103 1.46 0.67 -18.18
CA LYS A 103 0.87 -0.54 -18.75
C LYS A 103 1.81 -1.72 -18.56
N PHE A 104 1.26 -2.85 -18.14
CA PHE A 104 1.97 -4.09 -17.85
C PHE A 104 1.27 -5.28 -18.48
N LYS A 105 2.02 -6.30 -18.87
CA LYS A 105 1.45 -7.52 -19.46
C LYS A 105 0.83 -8.43 -18.41
N ASN A 106 1.34 -8.40 -17.19
CA ASN A 106 0.88 -9.25 -16.09
C ASN A 106 1.19 -8.62 -14.72
N LYS A 107 0.70 -9.24 -13.66
CA LYS A 107 0.88 -8.76 -12.28
C LYS A 107 2.31 -8.92 -11.76
N ASP A 108 3.11 -9.85 -12.31
CA ASP A 108 4.51 -10.01 -11.91
C ASP A 108 5.36 -8.82 -12.39
N GLU A 109 5.07 -8.27 -13.57
CA GLU A 109 5.70 -7.03 -14.05
C GLU A 109 5.33 -5.82 -13.16
N VAL A 110 4.07 -5.73 -12.71
CA VAL A 110 3.63 -4.71 -11.75
C VAL A 110 4.40 -4.83 -10.43
N LYS A 111 4.50 -6.06 -9.90
CA LYS A 111 5.22 -6.36 -8.67
C LYS A 111 6.71 -6.00 -8.79
N THR A 112 7.33 -6.37 -9.90
CA THR A 112 8.75 -6.07 -10.19
C THR A 112 8.98 -4.57 -10.24
N TYR A 113 8.15 -3.84 -11.01
CA TYR A 113 8.21 -2.37 -11.09
C TYR A 113 8.10 -1.70 -9.71
N LEU A 114 7.15 -2.12 -8.89
CA LEU A 114 6.95 -1.57 -7.54
C LEU A 114 8.11 -1.92 -6.60
N MET A 115 8.66 -3.13 -6.69
CA MET A 115 9.82 -3.56 -5.92
C MET A 115 11.04 -2.72 -6.28
N ASP A 116 11.39 -2.61 -7.56
CA ASP A 116 12.54 -1.84 -8.04
C ASP A 116 12.48 -0.37 -7.59
N ARG A 117 11.26 0.19 -7.55
CA ARG A 117 11.05 1.59 -7.16
C ARG A 117 11.10 1.82 -5.64
N LEU A 118 10.59 0.87 -4.84
CA LEU A 118 10.28 1.11 -3.42
C LEU A 118 11.19 0.33 -2.46
N ASP A 119 11.97 -0.65 -2.97
CA ASP A 119 13.01 -1.37 -2.23
C ASP A 119 14.31 -0.55 -2.17
N VAL A 120 14.21 0.68 -1.66
CA VAL A 120 15.32 1.65 -1.62
C VAL A 120 16.10 1.62 -0.29
N ASN A 121 15.69 0.79 0.66
CA ASN A 121 16.38 0.64 1.93
C ASN A 121 17.66 -0.19 1.75
N THR A 122 18.79 0.51 1.64
CA THR A 122 20.14 -0.07 1.47
C THR A 122 20.92 -0.17 2.78
N SER A 123 20.35 0.29 3.88
CA SER A 123 21.01 0.48 5.18
C SER A 123 21.12 -0.79 6.05
N ASP A 124 20.65 -1.95 5.56
CA ASP A 124 20.52 -3.23 6.29
C ASP A 124 20.05 -3.07 7.75
N ASN A 125 19.08 -2.17 7.98
CA ASN A 125 18.56 -1.86 9.32
C ASN A 125 17.59 -2.93 9.87
N GLY A 126 17.56 -4.13 9.27
CA GLY A 126 16.62 -5.18 9.66
C GLY A 126 15.24 -5.10 8.99
N ALA A 127 14.99 -4.12 8.11
CA ALA A 127 13.72 -4.03 7.39
C ALA A 127 13.50 -5.23 6.46
N SER A 128 12.23 -5.61 6.30
CA SER A 128 11.85 -6.56 5.26
C SER A 128 11.88 -5.85 3.90
N LYS A 129 11.78 -6.63 2.82
CA LYS A 129 11.38 -6.08 1.53
C LYS A 129 9.99 -5.42 1.63
N PRO A 130 9.67 -4.47 0.74
CA PRO A 130 8.32 -3.94 0.59
C PRO A 130 7.27 -5.05 0.51
N ILE A 131 6.17 -4.90 1.25
CA ILE A 131 5.06 -5.84 1.27
C ILE A 131 3.98 -5.31 0.32
N ILE A 132 3.82 -5.97 -0.83
CA ILE A 132 2.92 -5.54 -1.90
C ILE A 132 1.61 -6.32 -1.78
N MET A 133 0.53 -5.63 -1.42
CA MET A 133 -0.80 -6.18 -1.21
C MET A 133 -1.73 -5.77 -2.36
N GLU A 134 -2.41 -6.72 -2.99
CA GLU A 134 -3.56 -6.48 -3.86
C GLU A 134 -4.83 -6.70 -3.05
N ASN A 135 -5.57 -5.62 -2.76
CA ASN A 135 -6.63 -5.62 -1.77
C ASN A 135 -6.11 -6.28 -0.48
N ASP A 136 -6.79 -7.30 0.05
CA ASP A 136 -6.45 -8.06 1.25
C ASP A 136 -5.59 -9.31 0.96
N LYS A 137 -4.85 -9.36 -0.14
CA LYS A 137 -4.02 -10.50 -0.54
C LYS A 137 -2.58 -10.07 -0.83
N LEU A 138 -1.62 -10.87 -0.39
CA LEU A 138 -0.22 -10.69 -0.76
C LEU A 138 -0.03 -11.02 -2.25
N MET A 139 0.63 -10.14 -2.99
CA MET A 139 1.08 -10.37 -4.37
C MET A 139 2.41 -11.12 -4.43
#